data_AF-A0A3N4Z7R0-F1
#
_entry.id   AF-A0A3N4Z7R0-F1
#
_cell.length_a   1.000
_cell.length_b   1.000
_cell.length_c   1.000
_cell.angle_alpha   90.00
_cell.angle_beta   90.00
_cell.angle_gamma   90.00
#
_symmetry.space_group_name_H-M   'P 1'
#
loop_
_entity.id
_entity.type
_entity.pdbx_description
1 polymer ?
#
loop_
_entity_poly.entity_id
_entity_poly.type
_entity_poly.pdbx_seq_one_letter_code
_entity_poly.pdbx_strand_id
1 'polypeptide(L)'
;MSPVVLVIFIASWLIIGLVTGLWMIRRGHDPFWVMIAVIAGPLFVAPALERVERRPRLAAQGPEAIPEAGSTGSIRPRVLVGLDGSPASERALTTALELFGSGLVVLAEVVNYDATDDASHRALDAAGERLAVAAARARDAGVSVRFEVLAGPPGEALWRFAEEQEMDVIVLGRRGRGLTARLLGGVTSDVVAHATIPVLVVEPGQAPDAPGSRSR
;
A
#
# COMPACT_ATOMS: atom_id res chain seq x y z
N MET A 1 16.59 -46.29 -10.32
CA MET A 1 15.50 -45.36 -10.70
C MET A 1 15.29 -45.46 -12.20
N SER A 2 14.05 -45.57 -12.67
CA SER A 2 13.80 -45.54 -14.12
C SER A 2 14.01 -44.11 -14.66
N PRO A 3 14.48 -43.94 -15.91
CA PRO A 3 14.66 -42.62 -16.52
C PRO A 3 13.35 -41.81 -16.53
N VAL A 4 12.20 -42.49 -16.62
CA VAL A 4 10.87 -41.87 -16.53
C VAL A 4 10.63 -41.25 -15.15
N VAL A 5 10.99 -41.93 -14.06
CA VAL A 5 10.85 -41.40 -12.70
C VAL A 5 11.76 -40.19 -12.47
N LEU A 6 12.98 -40.22 -13.03
CA LEU A 6 13.92 -39.09 -12.94
C LEU A 6 13.36 -37.84 -13.66
N VAL A 7 12.80 -38.02 -14.86
CA VAL A 7 12.20 -36.92 -15.63
C VAL A 7 10.99 -36.33 -14.90
N ILE A 8 10.10 -37.16 -14.35
CA ILE A 8 8.93 -36.69 -13.59
C ILE A 8 9.37 -35.90 -12.34
N PHE A 9 10.42 -36.36 -11.65
CA PHE A 9 10.96 -35.67 -10.48
C PHE A 9 11.51 -34.28 -10.83
N ILE A 10 12.33 -34.18 -11.89
CA ILE A 10 12.91 -32.90 -12.34
C ILE A 10 11.80 -31.95 -12.83
N ALA A 11 10.83 -32.45 -13.60
CA ALA A 11 9.71 -31.64 -14.06
C ALA A 11 8.88 -31.09 -12.89
N SER A 12 8.58 -31.92 -11.90
CA SER A 12 7.86 -31.50 -10.69
C SER A 12 8.64 -30.46 -9.90
N TRP A 13 9.95 -30.63 -9.75
CA TRP A 13 10.85 -29.68 -9.08
C TRP A 13 10.81 -28.30 -9.75
N LEU A 14 10.98 -28.27 -11.08
CA LEU A 14 11.00 -27.02 -11.85
C LEU A 14 9.64 -26.32 -11.83
N ILE A 15 8.53 -27.08 -11.93
CA ILE A 15 7.18 -26.52 -11.88
C ILE A 15 6.91 -25.89 -10.51
N ILE A 16 7.24 -26.57 -9.41
CA ILE A 16 7.05 -26.03 -8.06
C ILE A 16 7.87 -24.75 -7.86
N GLY A 17 9.13 -24.75 -8.28
CA GLY A 17 9.99 -23.57 -8.21
C GLY A 17 9.46 -22.41 -9.05
N LEU A 18 9.02 -22.67 -10.28
CA LEU A 18 8.46 -21.67 -11.19
C LEU A 18 7.17 -21.06 -10.62
N VAL A 19 6.23 -21.89 -10.15
CA VAL A 19 4.96 -21.43 -9.55
C VAL A 19 5.23 -20.58 -8.32
N THR A 20 6.14 -21.01 -7.43
CA THR A 20 6.51 -20.27 -6.22
C THR A 20 7.15 -18.92 -6.56
N GLY A 21 8.06 -18.90 -7.55
CA GLY A 21 8.66 -17.67 -8.04
C GLY A 21 7.66 -16.69 -8.64
N LEU A 22 6.77 -17.18 -9.53
CA LEU A 22 5.72 -16.35 -10.14
C LEU A 22 4.73 -15.82 -9.10
N TRP A 23 4.44 -16.61 -8.06
CA TRP A 23 3.62 -16.16 -6.94
C TRP A 23 4.30 -15.03 -6.16
N MET A 24 5.62 -15.10 -5.93
CA MET A 24 6.40 -14.01 -5.31
C MET A 24 6.45 -12.73 -6.16
N ILE A 25 6.60 -12.83 -7.48
CA ILE A 25 6.52 -11.66 -8.38
C ILE A 25 5.14 -10.99 -8.25
N ARG A 26 4.07 -11.79 -8.22
CA ARG A 26 2.71 -11.25 -8.01
C ARG A 26 2.55 -10.55 -6.66
N ARG A 27 3.34 -10.91 -5.66
CA ARG A 27 3.44 -10.26 -4.34
C ARG A 27 4.45 -9.12 -4.29
N GLY A 28 4.93 -8.63 -5.44
CA GLY A 28 5.75 -7.42 -5.53
C GLY A 28 7.23 -7.60 -5.21
N HIS A 29 7.74 -8.84 -5.17
CA HIS A 29 9.17 -9.12 -5.04
C HIS A 29 9.90 -9.10 -6.39
N ASP A 30 11.19 -8.75 -6.41
CA ASP A 30 12.02 -8.73 -7.62
C ASP A 30 12.01 -10.07 -8.40
N PRO A 31 11.98 -10.04 -9.76
CA PRO A 31 11.99 -11.23 -10.59
C PRO A 31 13.17 -12.20 -10.37
N PHE A 32 14.29 -11.75 -9.82
CA PHE A 32 15.44 -12.57 -9.44
C PHE A 32 15.05 -13.73 -8.51
N TRP A 33 14.01 -13.55 -7.69
CA TRP A 33 13.50 -14.61 -6.81
C TRP A 33 12.96 -15.82 -7.57
N VAL A 34 12.49 -15.66 -8.81
CA VAL A 34 12.08 -16.80 -9.66
C VAL A 34 13.25 -17.71 -9.95
N MET A 35 14.42 -17.14 -10.24
CA MET A 35 15.62 -17.93 -10.53
C MET A 35 16.04 -18.75 -9.31
N ILE A 36 16.03 -18.12 -8.13
CA ILE A 36 16.31 -18.82 -6.87
C ILE A 36 15.28 -19.92 -6.62
N ALA A 37 13.98 -19.63 -6.82
CA ALA A 37 12.91 -20.58 -6.60
C ALA A 37 12.99 -21.79 -7.54
N VAL A 38 13.35 -21.61 -8.82
CA VAL A 38 13.54 -22.70 -9.79
C VAL A 38 14.71 -23.60 -9.42
N ILE A 39 15.82 -23.01 -8.94
CA ILE A 39 17.01 -23.77 -8.52
C ILE A 39 16.72 -24.55 -7.23
N ALA A 40 16.16 -23.90 -6.22
CA ALA A 40 15.91 -24.50 -4.91
C ALA A 40 14.63 -25.38 -4.86
N GLY A 41 13.72 -25.21 -5.81
CA GLY A 41 12.52 -26.03 -5.98
C GLY A 41 11.63 -26.09 -4.74
N PRO A 42 11.20 -27.28 -4.28
CA PRO A 42 10.32 -27.43 -3.12
C PRO A 42 10.93 -26.90 -1.81
N LEU A 43 12.25 -26.91 -1.67
CA LEU A 43 12.93 -26.42 -0.47
C LEU A 43 12.83 -24.89 -0.32
N PHE A 44 12.50 -24.19 -1.41
CA PHE A 44 12.29 -22.75 -1.39
C PHE A 44 10.91 -22.35 -0.85
N VAL A 45 9.96 -23.29 -0.80
CA VAL A 45 8.57 -22.99 -0.40
C VAL A 45 8.50 -22.48 1.04
N ALA A 46 9.21 -23.11 1.99
CA ALA A 46 9.20 -22.66 3.38
C ALA A 46 9.84 -21.25 3.57
N PRO A 47 11.05 -20.95 3.03
CA PRO A 47 11.59 -19.60 3.02
C PRO A 47 10.73 -18.58 2.27
N ALA A 48 10.07 -18.98 1.18
CA ALA A 48 9.15 -18.13 0.43
C ALA A 48 7.89 -17.80 1.24
N LEU A 49 7.30 -18.79 1.90
CA LEU A 49 6.18 -18.58 2.82
C LEU A 49 6.58 -17.68 3.98
N GLU A 50 7.73 -17.90 4.61
CA GLU A 50 8.22 -17.05 5.70
C GLU A 50 8.49 -15.60 5.24
N ARG A 51 8.91 -15.39 4.00
CA ARG A 51 9.09 -14.04 3.43
C ARG A 51 7.79 -13.36 3.06
N VAL A 52 6.78 -14.10 2.59
CA VAL A 52 5.47 -13.55 2.20
C VAL A 52 4.53 -13.40 3.39
N GLU A 53 4.68 -14.22 4.43
CA GLU A 53 3.97 -14.10 5.71
C GLU A 53 4.55 -13.01 6.62
N ARG A 54 5.64 -12.33 6.20
CA ARG A 54 6.01 -11.05 6.82
C ARG A 54 4.87 -10.08 6.54
N ARG A 55 3.96 -10.00 7.52
CA ARG A 55 2.98 -8.95 7.74
C ARG A 55 3.56 -7.62 7.27
N PRO A 56 2.77 -6.74 6.63
CA PRO A 56 3.25 -5.45 6.16
C PRO A 56 4.12 -4.85 7.25
N ARG A 57 5.43 -4.88 7.02
CA ARG A 57 6.35 -4.45 8.06
C ARG A 57 6.23 -2.97 8.10
N LEU A 58 5.79 -2.49 9.25
CA LEU A 58 5.88 -1.11 9.64
C LEU A 58 7.36 -0.75 9.57
N ALA A 59 7.73 -0.10 8.46
CA ALA A 59 9.11 0.12 8.08
C ALA A 59 9.67 1.35 8.81
N ALA A 60 8.80 2.32 9.08
CA ALA A 60 9.04 3.43 9.99
C ALA A 60 7.71 3.89 10.59
N GLN A 61 7.75 4.22 11.87
CA GLN A 61 6.61 4.71 12.65
C GLN A 61 6.81 6.19 12.94
N GLY A 62 5.75 7.00 12.90
CA GLY A 62 5.79 8.30 13.57
C GLY A 62 6.10 8.13 15.07
N PRO A 63 6.53 9.18 15.79
CA PRO A 63 7.00 9.08 17.18
C PRO A 63 5.95 8.60 18.20
N GLU A 64 4.72 8.32 17.78
CA GLU A 64 3.60 8.05 18.66
C GLU A 64 2.77 6.85 18.14
N ALA A 65 2.56 5.83 18.97
CA ALA A 65 1.83 4.60 18.64
C ALA A 65 0.30 4.78 18.55
N ILE A 66 -0.33 4.24 17.51
CA ILE A 66 -1.79 4.32 17.30
C ILE A 66 -2.53 3.83 18.56
N PRO A 67 -3.46 4.61 19.15
CA PRO A 67 -4.22 4.17 20.33
C PRO A 67 -5.05 2.93 19.99
N GLU A 68 -5.16 1.99 20.92
CA GLU A 68 -6.03 0.83 20.76
C GLU A 68 -7.48 1.27 20.56
N ALA A 69 -8.21 0.53 19.71
CA ALA A 69 -9.63 0.78 19.51
C ALA A 69 -10.38 0.65 20.85
N GLY A 70 -11.18 1.66 21.19
CA GLY A 70 -12.00 1.67 22.41
C GLY A 70 -11.41 2.39 23.62
N SER A 71 -10.21 3.01 23.54
CA SER A 71 -9.61 3.70 24.69
C SER A 71 -10.27 5.04 25.07
N THR A 72 -11.22 5.55 24.27
CA THR A 72 -11.85 6.86 24.48
C THR A 72 -13.36 6.74 24.24
N GLY A 73 -14.18 7.13 25.23
CA GLY A 73 -15.65 7.00 25.24
C GLY A 73 -16.43 7.84 24.21
N SER A 74 -15.81 8.20 23.08
CA SER A 74 -16.42 8.93 21.96
C SER A 74 -15.99 8.21 20.67
N ILE A 75 -16.97 7.75 19.88
CA ILE A 75 -16.74 7.14 18.56
C ILE A 75 -16.14 8.21 17.65
N ARG A 76 -14.81 8.17 17.51
CA ARG A 76 -14.06 9.03 16.59
C ARG A 76 -13.59 8.18 15.42
N PRO A 77 -13.87 8.58 14.17
CA PRO A 77 -13.49 7.79 13.01
C PRO A 77 -11.97 7.70 12.92
N ARG A 78 -11.48 6.50 12.64
CA ARG A 78 -10.09 6.15 12.35
C ARG A 78 -9.94 6.07 10.84
N VAL A 79 -9.19 7.01 10.27
CA VAL A 79 -9.14 7.23 8.83
C VAL A 79 -7.75 6.94 8.33
N LEU A 80 -7.62 5.97 7.42
CA LEU A 80 -6.37 5.70 6.71
C LEU A 80 -6.32 6.54 5.43
N VAL A 81 -5.24 7.28 5.21
CA VAL A 81 -5.02 8.06 3.99
C VAL A 81 -3.77 7.55 3.29
N GLY A 82 -3.92 7.05 2.06
CA GLY A 82 -2.77 6.64 1.25
C GLY A 82 -2.06 7.84 0.60
N LEU A 83 -0.77 7.99 0.88
CA LEU A 83 0.08 9.06 0.36
C LEU A 83 1.27 8.51 -0.41
N ASP A 84 1.58 9.14 -1.54
CA ASP A 84 2.77 8.86 -2.34
C ASP A 84 3.41 10.14 -2.90
N GLY A 85 3.07 11.29 -2.29
CA GLY A 85 3.49 12.63 -2.71
C GLY A 85 2.88 13.11 -4.04
N SER A 86 1.97 12.35 -4.66
CA SER A 86 1.31 12.79 -5.88
C SER A 86 0.24 13.85 -5.60
N PRO A 87 -0.08 14.72 -6.58
CA PRO A 87 -1.16 15.69 -6.42
C PRO A 87 -2.54 15.07 -6.15
N ALA A 88 -2.74 13.80 -6.55
CA ALA A 88 -3.97 13.08 -6.25
C ALA A 88 -4.02 12.66 -4.78
N SER A 89 -2.91 12.15 -4.23
CA SER A 89 -2.83 11.77 -2.82
C SER A 89 -2.88 12.97 -1.88
N GLU A 90 -2.27 14.10 -2.25
CA GLU A 90 -2.38 15.36 -1.49
C GLU A 90 -3.83 15.86 -1.41
N ARG A 91 -4.59 15.75 -2.50
CA ARG A 91 -6.03 16.08 -2.49
C ARG A 91 -6.83 15.12 -1.62
N ALA A 92 -6.45 13.85 -1.61
CA ALA A 92 -7.05 12.87 -0.72
C ALA A 92 -6.83 13.23 0.75
N LEU A 93 -5.61 13.67 1.10
CA LEU A 93 -5.32 14.21 2.42
C LEU A 93 -6.17 15.42 2.76
N THR A 94 -6.20 16.44 1.91
CA THR A 94 -7.02 17.65 2.16
C THR A 94 -8.48 17.28 2.41
N THR A 95 -9.06 16.44 1.56
CA THR A 95 -10.44 15.99 1.69
C THR A 95 -10.65 15.19 2.98
N ALA A 96 -9.71 14.33 3.36
CA ALA A 96 -9.77 13.56 4.60
C ALA A 96 -9.73 14.47 5.84
N LEU A 97 -8.88 15.50 5.84
CA LEU A 97 -8.79 16.46 6.94
C LEU A 97 -10.08 17.29 7.07
N GLU A 98 -10.70 17.68 5.95
CA GLU A 98 -11.96 18.42 5.94
C GLU A 98 -13.15 17.58 6.46
N LEU A 99 -13.23 16.32 6.05
CA LEU A 99 -14.35 15.43 6.41
C LEU A 99 -14.18 14.78 7.78
N PHE A 100 -12.95 14.45 8.16
CA PHE A 100 -12.64 13.59 9.31
C PHE A 100 -11.65 14.20 10.30
N GLY A 101 -11.39 15.52 10.24
CA GLY A 101 -10.42 16.19 11.11
C GLY A 101 -10.70 16.11 12.62
N SER A 102 -11.93 15.74 13.02
CA SER A 102 -12.28 15.48 14.43
C SER A 102 -11.85 14.08 14.92
N GLY A 103 -11.52 13.18 13.99
CA GLY A 103 -11.11 11.81 14.23
C GLY A 103 -9.61 11.63 14.39
N LEU A 104 -9.17 10.37 14.27
CA LEU A 104 -7.76 10.01 14.13
C LEU A 104 -7.46 9.78 12.65
N VAL A 105 -6.52 10.54 12.10
CA VAL A 105 -6.04 10.36 10.74
C VAL A 105 -4.69 9.66 10.76
N VAL A 106 -4.56 8.56 10.02
CA VAL A 106 -3.31 7.82 9.84
C VAL A 106 -2.88 7.96 8.38
N LEU A 107 -1.72 8.56 8.16
CA LEU A 107 -1.12 8.71 6.83
C LEU A 107 -0.24 7.50 6.53
N ALA A 108 -0.43 6.85 5.39
CA ALA A 108 0.38 5.70 5.01
C ALA A 108 0.99 5.86 3.63
N GLU A 109 2.31 5.68 3.53
CA GLU A 109 3.02 5.52 2.26
C GLU A 109 3.58 4.10 2.17
N VAL A 110 3.41 3.45 1.02
CA VAL A 110 3.91 2.08 0.81
C VAL A 110 5.12 2.08 -0.10
N VAL A 111 6.21 1.48 0.37
CA VAL A 111 7.45 1.24 -0.39
C VAL A 111 7.52 -0.23 -0.78
N ASN A 112 7.91 -0.55 -2.02
CA ASN A 112 7.98 -1.93 -2.50
C ASN A 112 9.10 -2.75 -1.80
N TYR A 113 8.87 -4.07 -1.71
CA TYR A 113 9.66 -5.07 -0.97
C TYR A 113 10.99 -5.47 -1.65
N ASP A 114 11.91 -4.55 -1.91
CA ASP A 114 13.29 -4.93 -2.28
C ASP A 114 14.28 -4.48 -1.20
N ALA A 115 14.18 -5.12 -0.03
CA ALA A 115 15.01 -4.82 1.15
C ALA A 115 16.46 -5.33 1.08
N THR A 116 17.06 -5.41 -0.12
CA THR A 116 18.46 -5.84 -0.31
C THR A 116 19.37 -4.76 -0.88
N ASP A 117 18.90 -3.54 -1.07
CA ASP A 117 19.69 -2.45 -1.68
C ASP A 117 19.57 -1.13 -0.90
N ASP A 118 20.66 -0.35 -0.86
CA ASP A 118 20.75 0.99 -0.23
C ASP A 118 19.71 1.97 -0.79
N ALA A 119 19.23 1.71 -2.01
CA ALA A 119 18.12 2.43 -2.63
C ALA A 119 16.83 2.35 -1.80
N SER A 120 16.56 1.21 -1.16
CA SER A 120 15.35 0.98 -0.37
C SER A 120 15.40 1.72 0.96
N HIS A 121 16.57 1.86 1.58
CA HIS A 121 16.74 2.68 2.78
C HIS A 121 16.44 4.16 2.47
N ARG A 122 16.99 4.68 1.37
CA ARG A 122 16.70 6.06 0.93
C ARG A 122 15.23 6.27 0.58
N ALA A 123 14.56 5.27 -0.01
CA ALA A 123 13.14 5.36 -0.30
C ALA A 123 12.28 5.40 0.97
N LEU A 124 12.64 4.61 1.98
CA LEU A 124 12.00 4.62 3.30
C LEU A 124 12.18 5.95 4.02
N ASP A 125 13.41 6.49 4.04
CA ASP A 125 13.70 7.79 4.65
C ASP A 125 12.90 8.90 3.96
N ALA A 126 12.91 8.93 2.62
CA ALA A 126 12.18 9.93 1.87
C ALA A 126 10.65 9.84 2.05
N ALA A 127 10.11 8.63 2.19
CA ALA A 127 8.70 8.41 2.51
C ALA A 127 8.38 8.91 3.93
N GLY A 128 9.22 8.56 4.91
CA GLY A 128 9.10 9.03 6.28
C GLY A 128 9.13 10.55 6.39
N GLU A 129 10.05 11.22 5.69
CA GLU A 129 10.13 12.67 5.64
C GLU A 129 8.88 13.31 5.03
N ARG A 130 8.38 12.79 3.89
CA ARG A 130 7.15 13.27 3.26
C ARG A 130 5.96 13.18 4.21
N LEU A 131 5.79 12.01 4.84
CA LEU A 131 4.71 11.77 5.79
C LEU A 131 4.84 12.65 7.03
N ALA A 132 6.06 12.86 7.54
CA ALA A 132 6.30 13.74 8.68
C ALA A 132 5.92 15.19 8.39
N VAL A 133 6.25 15.70 7.20
CA VAL A 133 5.86 17.04 6.74
C VAL A 133 4.35 17.16 6.60
N ALA A 134 3.69 16.16 6.00
CA ALA A 134 2.24 16.14 5.85
C ALA A 134 1.53 16.09 7.22
N ALA A 135 2.02 15.24 8.13
CA ALA A 135 1.50 15.12 9.48
C ALA A 135 1.70 16.42 10.28
N ALA A 136 2.85 17.08 10.18
CA ALA A 136 3.08 18.36 10.84
C ALA A 136 2.04 19.42 10.40
N ARG A 137 1.79 19.56 9.09
CA ARG A 137 0.78 20.48 8.56
C ARG A 137 -0.63 20.18 9.09
N ALA A 138 -0.99 18.91 9.19
CA ALA A 138 -2.28 18.51 9.73
C ALA A 138 -2.38 18.75 11.26
N ARG A 139 -1.29 18.57 12.02
CA ARG A 139 -1.26 18.92 13.46
C ARG A 139 -1.37 20.42 13.68
N ASP A 140 -0.73 21.23 12.86
CA ASP A 140 -0.85 22.70 12.92
C ASP A 140 -2.30 23.16 12.67
N ALA A 141 -3.08 22.37 11.93
CA ALA A 141 -4.51 22.56 11.73
C ALA A 141 -5.40 21.95 12.85
N GLY A 142 -4.80 21.43 13.92
CA GLY A 142 -5.51 20.86 15.08
C GLY A 142 -6.00 19.42 14.91
N VAL A 143 -5.58 18.71 13.86
CA VAL A 143 -6.01 17.33 13.59
C VAL A 143 -5.13 16.33 14.33
N SER A 144 -5.74 15.32 14.94
CA SER A 144 -5.01 14.18 15.51
C SER A 144 -4.49 13.30 14.37
N VAL A 145 -3.20 13.39 14.07
CA VAL A 145 -2.60 12.70 12.93
C VAL A 145 -1.34 11.92 13.29
N ARG A 146 -1.27 10.72 12.73
CA ARG A 146 -0.13 9.78 12.80
C ARG A 146 0.29 9.41 11.40
N PHE A 147 1.47 8.82 11.25
CA PHE A 147 1.90 8.32 9.97
C PHE A 147 2.71 7.04 10.09
N GLU A 148 2.68 6.25 9.02
CA GLU A 148 3.27 4.93 8.93
C GLU A 148 3.87 4.72 7.53
N VAL A 149 5.10 4.25 7.46
CA VAL A 149 5.69 3.75 6.20
C VAL A 149 5.49 2.24 6.18
N LEU A 150 4.78 1.75 5.17
CA LEU A 150 4.50 0.33 4.98
C LEU A 150 5.45 -0.26 3.93
N ALA A 151 5.77 -1.54 4.06
CA ALA A 151 6.51 -2.28 3.05
C ALA A 151 5.61 -3.31 2.35
N GLY A 152 5.64 -3.31 1.01
CA GLY A 152 5.05 -4.34 0.16
C GLY A 152 4.20 -3.83 -1.00
N PRO A 153 3.36 -4.69 -1.61
CA PRO A 153 2.46 -4.28 -2.68
C PRO A 153 1.52 -3.17 -2.20
N PRO A 154 1.50 -1.98 -2.84
CA PRO A 154 0.83 -0.82 -2.26
C PRO A 154 -0.66 -1.01 -1.95
N GLY A 155 -1.41 -1.63 -2.85
CA GLY A 155 -2.84 -1.87 -2.62
C GLY A 155 -3.08 -2.83 -1.46
N GLU A 156 -2.42 -3.99 -1.51
CA GLU A 156 -2.47 -5.01 -0.45
C GLU A 156 -2.08 -4.47 0.92
N ALA A 157 -0.93 -3.82 1.00
CA ALA A 157 -0.41 -3.29 2.24
C ALA A 157 -1.40 -2.30 2.88
N LEU A 158 -2.06 -1.45 2.08
CA LEU A 158 -3.04 -0.48 2.57
C LEU A 158 -4.30 -1.15 3.14
N TRP A 159 -4.96 -2.04 2.39
CA TRP A 159 -6.22 -2.63 2.89
C TRP A 159 -5.96 -3.61 4.04
N ARG A 160 -4.85 -4.34 4.04
CA ARG A 160 -4.47 -5.20 5.17
C ARG A 160 -4.15 -4.38 6.42
N PHE A 161 -3.38 -3.30 6.28
CA PHE A 161 -3.08 -2.41 7.40
C PHE A 161 -4.36 -1.80 7.98
N ALA A 162 -5.30 -1.41 7.12
CA ALA A 162 -6.58 -0.86 7.54
C ALA A 162 -7.38 -1.86 8.40
N GLU A 163 -7.43 -3.12 7.98
CA GLU A 163 -8.08 -4.20 8.74
C GLU A 163 -7.35 -4.47 10.06
N GLU A 164 -6.03 -4.62 10.02
CA GLU A 164 -5.20 -4.93 11.19
C GLU A 164 -5.25 -3.82 12.26
N GLN A 165 -5.44 -2.56 11.85
CA GLN A 165 -5.54 -1.41 12.76
C GLN A 165 -6.97 -0.97 13.05
N GLU A 166 -7.97 -1.73 12.62
CA GLU A 166 -9.39 -1.43 12.81
C GLU A 166 -9.74 0.00 12.37
N MET A 167 -9.34 0.34 11.14
CA MET A 167 -9.70 1.61 10.51
C MET A 167 -11.15 1.58 10.05
N ASP A 168 -11.82 2.73 10.07
CA ASP A 168 -13.22 2.87 9.67
C ASP A 168 -13.37 3.20 8.19
N VAL A 169 -12.37 3.83 7.57
CA VAL A 169 -12.38 4.21 6.15
C VAL A 169 -10.97 4.36 5.59
N ILE A 170 -10.79 3.96 4.33
CA ILE A 170 -9.58 4.23 3.55
C ILE A 170 -9.86 5.37 2.56
N VAL A 171 -9.02 6.40 2.55
CA VAL A 171 -9.12 7.54 1.63
C VAL A 171 -7.96 7.52 0.65
N LEU A 172 -8.26 7.49 -0.64
CA LEU A 172 -7.26 7.44 -1.71
C LEU A 172 -7.54 8.47 -2.80
N GLY A 173 -6.47 8.99 -3.38
CA GLY A 173 -6.56 9.83 -4.58
C GLY A 173 -6.82 8.99 -5.81
N ARG A 174 -7.66 9.49 -6.72
CA ARG A 174 -7.82 8.89 -8.04
C ARG A 174 -6.71 9.33 -8.98
N ARG A 175 -5.96 8.38 -9.55
CA ARG A 175 -4.93 8.68 -10.57
C ARG A 175 -5.55 8.69 -11.96
N GLY A 176 -5.59 9.87 -12.59
CA GLY A 176 -5.93 10.02 -14.00
C GLY A 176 -5.74 11.44 -14.51
N ARG A 177 -5.06 11.60 -15.65
CA ARG A 177 -5.01 12.85 -16.43
C ARG A 177 -5.16 12.51 -17.92
N GLY A 178 -5.88 13.33 -18.68
CA GLY A 178 -6.06 13.11 -20.12
C GLY A 178 -6.85 11.83 -20.46
N LEU A 179 -6.40 11.06 -21.45
CA LEU A 179 -7.10 9.88 -22.00
C LEU A 179 -7.34 8.74 -20.99
N THR A 180 -6.61 8.72 -19.87
CA THR A 180 -6.76 7.75 -18.77
C THR A 180 -7.55 8.30 -17.59
N ALA A 181 -8.21 9.46 -17.73
CA ALA A 181 -9.01 10.08 -16.68
C ALA A 181 -10.21 9.24 -16.22
N ARG A 182 -10.51 8.10 -16.84
CA ARG A 182 -11.51 7.12 -16.38
C ARG A 182 -10.94 5.99 -15.53
N LEU A 183 -9.62 5.87 -15.44
CA LEU A 183 -8.98 4.83 -14.64
C LEU A 183 -8.87 5.30 -13.18
N LEU A 184 -9.04 4.35 -12.24
CA LEU A 184 -8.87 4.60 -10.80
C LEU A 184 -7.39 4.64 -10.39
N GLY A 185 -6.51 4.02 -11.18
CA GLY A 185 -5.12 3.73 -10.85
C GLY A 185 -4.99 2.35 -10.21
N GLY A 186 -3.84 1.68 -10.38
CA GLY A 186 -3.65 0.29 -9.95
C GLY A 186 -3.87 0.08 -8.45
N VAL A 187 -3.33 0.97 -7.61
CA VAL A 187 -3.46 0.91 -6.14
C VAL A 187 -4.91 1.10 -5.71
N THR A 188 -5.57 2.15 -6.20
CA THR A 188 -6.97 2.44 -5.86
C THR A 188 -7.91 1.34 -6.33
N SER A 189 -7.71 0.81 -7.54
CA SER A 189 -8.48 -0.34 -8.03
C SER A 189 -8.32 -1.58 -7.15
N ASP A 190 -7.09 -1.87 -6.72
CA ASP A 190 -6.80 -3.01 -5.85
C ASP A 190 -7.46 -2.87 -4.48
N VAL A 191 -7.37 -1.69 -3.86
CA VAL A 191 -8.02 -1.41 -2.57
C VAL A 191 -9.54 -1.47 -2.69
N VAL A 192 -10.14 -0.86 -3.71
CA VAL A 192 -11.60 -0.91 -3.92
C VAL A 192 -12.10 -2.36 -4.14
N ALA A 193 -11.28 -3.21 -4.76
CA ALA A 193 -11.66 -4.59 -5.04
C ALA A 193 -11.60 -5.51 -3.80
N HIS A 194 -10.75 -5.21 -2.81
CA HIS A 194 -10.44 -6.14 -1.73
C HIS A 194 -10.73 -5.63 -0.32
N ALA A 195 -10.80 -4.31 -0.09
CA ALA A 195 -11.04 -3.76 1.23
C ALA A 195 -12.39 -4.20 1.80
N THR A 196 -12.40 -4.61 3.07
CA THR A 196 -13.62 -4.98 3.81
C THR A 196 -14.30 -3.79 4.48
N ILE A 197 -13.66 -2.62 4.47
CA ILE A 197 -14.16 -1.35 5.03
C ILE A 197 -14.44 -0.32 3.93
N PRO A 198 -15.24 0.72 4.20
CA PRO A 198 -15.49 1.79 3.24
C PRO A 198 -14.22 2.39 2.62
N VAL A 199 -14.27 2.64 1.30
CA VAL A 199 -13.19 3.31 0.56
C VAL A 199 -13.73 4.61 -0.05
N LEU A 200 -13.13 5.73 0.32
CA LEU A 200 -13.40 7.05 -0.26
C LEU A 200 -12.35 7.34 -1.34
N VAL A 201 -12.80 7.37 -2.60
CA VAL A 201 -11.95 7.75 -3.73
C VAL A 201 -12.16 9.23 -4.05
N VAL A 202 -11.09 10.01 -3.94
CA VAL A 202 -11.10 11.45 -4.17
C VAL A 202 -10.74 11.77 -5.62
N GLU A 203 -11.66 12.44 -6.30
CA GLU A 203 -11.51 12.85 -7.70
C GLU A 203 -10.38 13.90 -7.85
N PRO A 204 -9.67 13.92 -9.00
CA PRO A 204 -8.78 15.01 -9.31
C PRO A 204 -9.63 16.28 -9.44
N GLY A 205 -9.46 17.22 -8.51
CA GLY A 205 -10.08 18.54 -8.60
C GLY A 205 -9.91 19.13 -10.00
N GLN A 206 -11.04 19.51 -10.60
CA GLN A 206 -11.08 20.17 -11.89
C GLN A 206 -10.19 21.42 -11.82
N ALA A 207 -9.34 21.64 -12.83
CA ALA A 207 -8.91 23.02 -13.07
C ALA A 207 -10.19 23.84 -13.27
N PRO A 208 -10.29 25.08 -12.74
CA PRO A 208 -11.45 25.92 -12.98
C PRO A 208 -11.77 25.86 -14.48
N ASP A 209 -13.00 25.45 -14.83
CA ASP A 209 -13.45 25.52 -16.21
C ASP A 209 -13.12 26.92 -16.70
N ALA A 210 -12.24 27.03 -17.69
CA ALA A 210 -12.03 28.30 -18.36
C ALA A 210 -13.43 28.78 -18.79
N PRO A 211 -13.87 29.99 -18.42
CA PRO A 211 -15.22 30.44 -18.70
C PRO A 211 -15.45 30.40 -20.21
N GLY A 212 -16.21 29.40 -20.69
CA GLY A 212 -16.53 29.25 -22.11
C GLY A 212 -16.76 27.85 -22.66
N SER A 213 -16.45 26.75 -21.96
CA SER A 213 -16.50 25.41 -22.57
C SER A 213 -17.86 24.67 -22.52
N ARG A 214 -18.92 25.26 -21.95
CA ARG A 214 -20.26 24.67 -22.04
C ARG A 214 -20.98 25.17 -23.30
N SER A 215 -20.70 24.52 -24.43
CA SER A 215 -21.61 24.55 -25.58
C SER A 215 -22.39 23.24 -25.65
N ARG A 216 -23.68 23.34 -25.27
CA ARG A 216 -24.84 22.50 -25.60
C ARG A 216 -24.72 20.98 -25.57
#